data_AF-A0A1G2DZD3-F1
#
_entry.id   AF-A0A1G2DZD3-F1
#
_cell.length_a   1.000
_cell.length_b   1.000
_cell.length_c   1.000
_cell.angle_alpha   90.00
_cell.angle_beta   90.00
_cell.angle_gamma   90.00
#
_symmetry.space_group_name_H-M   'P 1'
#
loop_
_entity.id
_entity.type
_entity.pdbx_description
1 polymer ?
#
loop_
_entity_poly.entity_id
_entity_poly.type
_entity_poly.pdbx_seq_one_letter_code
_entity_poly.pdbx_strand_id
1 'polypeptide(L)'
;MEFSSEDKNKIIESVALFETLRKEYPHVRIIDLSLLYSVLPKEHIALVKRILAISPKQYGFKGEYHGITEVPLDLVIVRRQYVPKTKKTISTGTHFLPRAAYAAYHEMNRAMLRDIDRKVFIESGYRSCAYQLIIFLEYLISSGFDLRKTLKRVALPGYSEHGASKRQAVDFITIKEGKGKLPDFEKTKEYHWLIEYGNEFGFHLSYPKKNKLGIMFEPWHWHYERPK
;
A
#
# COMPACT_ATOMS: atom_id res chain seq x y z
N MET A 1 -0.90 -24.08 -4.40
CA MET A 1 -2.32 -23.78 -4.19
C MET A 1 -2.87 -23.41 -5.53
N GLU A 2 -3.75 -24.26 -6.02
CA GLU A 2 -4.56 -23.98 -7.19
C GLU A 2 -5.98 -23.69 -6.69
N PHE A 3 -6.64 -22.74 -7.33
CA PHE A 3 -8.02 -22.37 -7.00
C PHE A 3 -8.97 -23.15 -7.90
N SER A 4 -9.89 -23.91 -7.30
CA SER A 4 -10.99 -24.55 -8.02
C SER A 4 -11.93 -23.50 -8.64
N SER A 5 -12.82 -23.91 -9.54
CA SER A 5 -13.87 -23.01 -10.07
C SER A 5 -14.74 -22.44 -8.95
N GLU A 6 -15.03 -23.24 -7.92
CA GLU A 6 -15.77 -22.80 -6.73
C GLU A 6 -14.97 -21.78 -5.92
N ASP A 7 -13.68 -22.02 -5.68
CA ASP A 7 -12.81 -21.05 -4.97
C ASP A 7 -12.78 -19.70 -5.72
N LYS A 8 -12.69 -19.73 -7.06
CA LYS A 8 -12.68 -18.51 -7.91
C LYS A 8 -13.97 -17.71 -7.78
N ASN A 9 -15.13 -18.38 -7.82
CA ASN A 9 -16.42 -17.72 -7.64
C ASN A 9 -16.54 -17.06 -6.26
N LYS A 10 -16.17 -17.78 -5.20
CA LYS A 10 -16.15 -17.25 -3.82
C LYS A 10 -15.25 -16.02 -3.68
N ILE A 11 -14.10 -15.99 -4.36
CA ILE A 11 -13.20 -14.82 -4.39
C ILE A 11 -13.88 -13.63 -5.07
N ILE A 12 -14.52 -13.84 -6.23
CA ILE A 12 -15.23 -12.78 -6.96
C ILE A 12 -16.37 -12.21 -6.11
N GLU A 13 -17.18 -13.07 -5.52
CA GLU A 13 -18.29 -12.67 -4.64
C GLU A 13 -17.78 -11.93 -3.39
N SER A 14 -16.68 -12.41 -2.78
CA SER A 14 -16.05 -11.71 -1.65
C SER A 14 -15.59 -10.30 -2.03
N VAL A 15 -14.98 -10.12 -3.21
CA VAL A 15 -14.57 -8.79 -3.68
C VAL A 15 -15.78 -7.89 -3.93
N ALA A 16 -16.90 -8.42 -4.45
CA ALA A 16 -18.14 -7.64 -4.59
C ALA A 16 -18.71 -7.19 -3.23
N LEU A 17 -18.67 -8.03 -2.21
CA LEU A 17 -19.06 -7.66 -0.84
C LEU A 17 -18.16 -6.56 -0.28
N PHE A 18 -16.85 -6.63 -0.56
CA PHE A 18 -15.91 -5.61 -0.12
C PHE A 18 -16.08 -4.26 -0.84
N GLU A 19 -16.55 -4.26 -2.08
CA GLU A 19 -16.95 -3.02 -2.77
C GLU A 19 -18.14 -2.34 -2.08
N THR A 20 -19.11 -3.12 -1.60
CA THR A 20 -20.20 -2.57 -0.76
C THR A 20 -19.66 -2.03 0.56
N LEU A 21 -18.80 -2.79 1.25
CA LEU A 21 -18.16 -2.35 2.49
C LEU A 21 -17.40 -1.02 2.31
N ARG A 22 -16.67 -0.84 1.19
CA ARG A 22 -15.94 0.40 0.89
C ARG A 22 -16.85 1.62 0.77
N LYS A 23 -18.06 1.44 0.22
CA LYS A 23 -19.05 2.52 0.07
C LYS A 23 -19.66 2.91 1.41
N GLU A 24 -19.88 1.94 2.28
CA GLU A 24 -20.52 2.14 3.58
C GLU A 24 -19.55 2.63 4.66
N TYR A 25 -18.26 2.27 4.55
CA TYR A 25 -17.25 2.57 5.57
C TYR A 25 -16.16 3.51 5.03
N PRO A 26 -16.24 4.83 5.30
CA PRO A 26 -15.23 5.82 4.87
C PRO A 26 -13.80 5.56 5.36
N HIS A 27 -13.65 4.68 6.35
CA HIS A 27 -12.40 4.28 6.99
C HIS A 27 -12.05 2.81 6.77
N VAL A 28 -12.56 2.19 5.70
CA VAL A 28 -12.31 0.78 5.31
C VAL A 28 -10.83 0.37 5.30
N ARG A 29 -9.89 1.32 5.15
CA ARG A 29 -8.43 1.09 5.18
C ARG A 29 -7.88 0.69 6.55
N ILE A 30 -8.62 0.96 7.62
CA ILE A 30 -8.22 0.69 9.01
C ILE A 30 -9.17 -0.27 9.73
N ILE A 31 -9.90 -1.10 8.98
CA ILE A 31 -10.73 -2.16 9.58
C ILE A 31 -9.86 -3.32 10.05
N ASP A 32 -10.34 -4.08 11.03
CA ASP A 32 -9.71 -5.32 11.44
C ASP A 32 -10.26 -6.54 10.67
N LEU A 33 -9.67 -7.72 10.91
CA LEU A 33 -10.14 -8.96 10.30
C LEU A 33 -11.50 -9.41 10.84
N SER A 34 -11.87 -9.01 12.06
CA SER A 34 -13.15 -9.36 12.67
C SER A 34 -14.32 -8.73 11.91
N LEU A 35 -14.23 -7.43 11.60
CA LEU A 35 -15.20 -6.74 10.76
C LEU A 35 -15.20 -7.27 9.32
N LEU A 36 -14.02 -7.62 8.79
CA LEU A 36 -13.95 -8.24 7.45
C LEU A 36 -14.67 -9.60 7.43
N TYR A 37 -14.52 -10.41 8.49
CA TYR A 37 -15.19 -11.70 8.58
C TYR A 37 -16.70 -11.56 8.82
N SER A 38 -17.17 -10.53 9.53
CA SER A 38 -18.60 -10.36 9.78
C SER A 38 -19.41 -10.09 8.52
N VAL A 39 -18.78 -9.61 7.43
CA VAL A 39 -19.46 -9.35 6.15
C VAL A 39 -19.33 -10.51 5.16
N LEU A 40 -18.59 -11.57 5.50
CA LEU A 40 -18.37 -12.72 4.61
C LEU A 40 -19.26 -13.91 4.98
N PRO A 41 -19.76 -14.66 3.98
CA PRO A 41 -20.31 -15.99 4.21
C PRO A 41 -19.28 -16.93 4.88
N LYS A 42 -19.76 -17.90 5.66
CA LYS A 42 -18.90 -18.83 6.43
C LYS A 42 -17.95 -19.62 5.54
N GLU A 43 -18.43 -20.04 4.39
CA GLU A 43 -17.70 -20.73 3.34
C GLU A 43 -16.60 -19.86 2.71
N HIS A 44 -16.77 -18.54 2.66
CA HIS A 44 -15.75 -17.61 2.17
C HIS A 44 -14.67 -17.40 3.24
N ILE A 45 -15.04 -17.36 4.52
CA ILE A 45 -14.08 -17.26 5.63
C ILE A 45 -13.09 -18.44 5.60
N ALA A 46 -13.56 -19.65 5.35
CA ALA A 46 -12.69 -20.83 5.23
C ALA A 46 -11.65 -20.68 4.09
N LEU A 47 -12.08 -20.18 2.93
CA LEU A 47 -11.19 -19.88 1.81
C LEU A 47 -10.19 -18.77 2.13
N VAL A 48 -10.65 -17.69 2.77
CA VAL A 48 -9.77 -16.60 3.21
C VAL A 48 -8.69 -17.11 4.17
N LYS A 49 -9.05 -17.96 5.14
CA LYS A 49 -8.06 -18.57 6.05
C LYS A 49 -7.03 -19.42 5.30
N ARG A 50 -7.45 -20.19 4.28
CA ARG A 50 -6.52 -20.90 3.39
C ARG A 50 -5.57 -19.95 2.66
N ILE A 51 -6.08 -18.82 2.17
CA ILE A 51 -5.27 -17.80 1.47
C ILE A 51 -4.25 -17.14 2.42
N LEU A 52 -4.66 -16.81 3.65
CA LEU A 52 -3.77 -16.25 4.67
C LEU A 52 -2.65 -17.22 5.11
N ALA A 53 -2.90 -18.52 4.99
CA ALA A 53 -1.91 -19.57 5.29
C ALA A 53 -0.92 -19.85 4.14
N ILE A 54 -1.08 -19.20 2.97
CA ILE A 54 -0.15 -19.37 1.85
C ILE A 54 1.25 -18.91 2.25
N SER A 55 2.26 -19.72 1.94
CA SER A 55 3.66 -19.29 1.98
C SER A 55 4.04 -18.57 0.68
N PRO A 56 4.18 -17.23 0.65
CA PRO A 56 4.46 -16.49 -0.58
C PRO A 56 5.82 -16.86 -1.21
N LYS A 57 6.76 -17.37 -0.40
CA LYS A 57 8.07 -17.87 -0.85
C LYS A 57 7.97 -18.97 -1.91
N GLN A 58 6.95 -19.83 -1.84
CA GLN A 58 6.71 -20.88 -2.84
C GLN A 58 6.36 -20.32 -4.23
N TYR A 59 5.89 -19.08 -4.29
CA TYR A 59 5.46 -18.39 -5.50
C TYR A 59 6.44 -17.32 -5.98
N GLY A 60 7.58 -17.17 -5.30
CA GLY A 60 8.69 -16.32 -5.72
C GLY A 60 8.83 -15.02 -4.94
N PHE A 61 7.87 -14.66 -4.08
CA PHE A 61 7.98 -13.50 -3.20
C PHE A 61 8.86 -13.82 -1.98
N LYS A 62 9.85 -12.97 -1.73
CA LYS A 62 10.91 -13.17 -0.73
C LYS A 62 10.98 -12.03 0.30
N GLY A 63 9.98 -11.16 0.33
CA GLY A 63 9.83 -10.16 1.38
C GLY A 63 9.59 -10.79 2.75
N GLU A 64 9.83 -10.01 3.80
CA GLU A 64 9.70 -10.45 5.18
C GLU A 64 8.24 -10.52 5.62
N TYR A 65 7.98 -11.35 6.64
CA TYR A 65 6.69 -11.36 7.32
C TYR A 65 6.71 -10.32 8.44
N HIS A 66 5.85 -9.31 8.33
CA HIS A 66 5.69 -8.22 9.30
C HIS A 66 4.63 -8.51 10.36
N GLY A 67 3.86 -9.59 10.22
CA GLY A 67 2.82 -9.98 11.16
C GLY A 67 1.43 -9.43 10.80
N ILE A 68 0.40 -10.06 11.36
CA ILE A 68 -0.96 -9.50 11.36
C ILE A 68 -1.08 -8.68 12.63
N THR A 69 -0.80 -7.38 12.53
CA THR A 69 -0.80 -6.47 13.67
C THR A 69 -2.13 -5.73 13.79
N GLU A 70 -2.42 -5.28 15.01
CA GLU A 70 -3.51 -4.34 15.27
C GLU A 70 -3.26 -3.00 14.58
N VAL A 71 -4.36 -2.24 14.40
CA VAL A 71 -4.31 -0.90 13.82
C VAL A 71 -3.60 0.04 14.80
N PRO A 72 -2.55 0.77 14.36
CA PRO A 72 -1.87 1.72 15.22
C PRO A 72 -2.82 2.79 15.75
N LEU A 73 -2.68 3.14 17.03
CA LEU A 73 -3.51 4.18 17.66
C LEU A 73 -3.10 5.61 17.28
N ASP A 74 -1.90 5.79 16.72
CA ASP A 74 -1.31 7.10 16.44
C ASP A 74 -1.45 7.53 14.96
N LEU A 75 -2.40 6.96 14.23
CA LEU A 75 -2.64 7.28 12.82
C LEU A 75 -3.19 8.71 12.63
N VAL A 76 -2.59 9.43 11.70
CA VAL A 76 -3.03 10.73 11.20
C VAL A 76 -3.76 10.54 9.87
N ILE A 77 -4.94 11.15 9.73
CA ILE A 77 -5.74 11.11 8.51
C ILE A 77 -5.13 12.02 7.44
N VAL A 78 -4.93 11.49 6.24
CA VAL A 78 -4.49 12.21 5.04
C VAL A 78 -5.61 12.18 4.00
N ARG A 79 -6.33 13.30 3.83
CA ARG A 79 -7.46 13.41 2.89
C ARG A 79 -7.24 14.44 1.79
N ARG A 80 -6.79 15.63 2.19
CA ARG A 80 -6.56 16.75 1.29
C ARG A 80 -5.10 17.15 1.42
N GLN A 81 -4.41 17.24 0.29
CA GLN A 81 -3.01 17.55 0.24
C GLN A 81 -2.82 18.87 -0.51
N TYR A 82 -2.19 19.82 0.16
CA TYR A 82 -2.00 21.17 -0.36
C TYR A 82 -0.90 21.24 -1.41
N VAL A 83 -1.19 21.91 -2.53
CA VAL A 83 -0.25 22.21 -3.61
C VAL A 83 0.23 23.66 -3.47
N PRO A 84 1.50 23.91 -3.09
CA PRO A 84 1.99 25.26 -2.80
C PRO A 84 1.80 26.27 -3.94
N LYS A 85 2.10 25.88 -5.18
CA LYS A 85 2.08 26.78 -6.34
C LYS A 85 0.70 27.28 -6.72
N THR A 86 -0.30 26.41 -6.65
CA THR A 86 -1.67 26.73 -7.11
C THR A 86 -2.61 27.08 -5.97
N LYS A 87 -2.17 26.91 -4.71
CA LYS A 87 -2.99 26.95 -3.50
C LYS A 87 -4.19 25.99 -3.52
N LYS A 88 -4.23 25.05 -4.48
CA LYS A 88 -5.29 24.04 -4.59
C LYS A 88 -4.99 22.87 -3.66
N THR A 89 -6.04 22.15 -3.29
CA THR A 89 -5.91 20.85 -2.64
C THR A 89 -6.20 19.74 -3.63
N ILE A 90 -5.48 18.64 -3.51
CA ILE A 90 -5.78 17.40 -4.20
C ILE A 90 -6.15 16.31 -3.21
N SER A 91 -6.93 15.35 -3.69
CA SER A 91 -7.37 14.18 -2.92
C SER A 91 -7.12 12.94 -3.76
N THR A 92 -6.48 11.95 -3.15
CA THR A 92 -6.25 10.61 -3.68
C THR A 92 -7.13 9.57 -2.94
N GLY A 93 -8.00 10.06 -2.05
CA GLY A 93 -8.76 9.23 -1.11
C GLY A 93 -8.46 9.60 0.35
N THR A 94 -9.07 8.86 1.27
CA THR A 94 -8.75 8.93 2.70
C THR A 94 -7.64 7.92 3.00
N HIS A 95 -6.44 8.41 3.32
CA HIS A 95 -5.30 7.61 3.73
C HIS A 95 -4.93 7.91 5.19
N PHE A 96 -3.99 7.14 5.71
CA PHE A 96 -3.52 7.22 7.09
C PHE A 96 -2.02 7.10 7.13
N LEU A 97 -1.35 7.75 8.05
CA LEU A 97 0.06 7.53 8.35
C LEU A 97 0.29 7.56 9.87
N PRO A 98 1.13 6.70 10.44
CA PRO A 98 1.65 6.89 11.80
C PRO A 98 2.23 8.30 11.96
N ARG A 99 2.09 8.88 13.15
CA ARG A 99 2.43 10.29 13.41
C ARG A 99 3.88 10.63 13.04
N ALA A 100 4.82 9.72 13.31
CA ALA A 100 6.23 9.90 13.00
C ALA A 100 6.49 9.96 11.48
N ALA A 101 5.92 9.02 10.72
CA ALA A 101 6.05 9.01 9.26
C ALA A 101 5.41 10.26 8.64
N TYR A 102 4.27 10.71 9.19
CA TYR A 102 3.60 11.93 8.74
C TYR A 102 4.46 13.19 8.99
N ALA A 103 5.11 13.30 10.16
CA ALA A 103 6.01 14.41 10.46
C ALA A 103 7.23 14.43 9.53
N ALA A 104 7.89 13.28 9.36
CA ALA A 104 9.04 13.12 8.47
C ALA A 104 8.68 13.46 7.01
N TYR A 105 7.50 13.05 6.53
CA TYR A 105 7.00 13.39 5.19
C TYR A 105 6.90 14.91 4.97
N HIS A 106 6.49 15.68 6.00
CA HIS A 106 6.44 17.14 5.91
C HIS A 106 7.82 17.78 5.95
N GLU A 107 8.74 17.26 6.76
CA GLU A 107 10.14 17.71 6.80
C GLU A 107 10.83 17.51 5.45
N MET A 108 10.73 16.29 4.91
CA MET A 108 11.24 15.92 3.60
C MET A 108 10.70 16.85 2.50
N ASN A 109 9.39 17.09 2.47
CA ASN A 109 8.81 17.99 1.48
C ASN A 109 9.20 19.46 1.67
N ARG A 110 9.47 19.92 2.89
CA ARG A 110 10.02 21.27 3.10
C ARG A 110 11.42 21.39 2.50
N ALA A 111 12.26 20.37 2.62
CA ALA A 111 13.56 20.33 1.97
C ALA A 111 13.45 20.29 0.45
N MET A 112 12.67 19.34 -0.09
CA MET A 112 12.42 19.24 -1.54
C MET A 112 11.88 20.55 -2.16
N LEU A 113 11.01 21.27 -1.44
CA LEU A 113 10.52 22.57 -1.89
C LEU A 113 11.61 23.64 -1.95
N ARG A 114 12.56 23.65 -1.00
CA ARG A 114 13.69 24.58 -1.03
C ARG A 114 14.67 24.26 -2.15
N ASP A 115 14.95 22.98 -2.36
CA ASP A 115 16.02 22.55 -3.25
C ASP A 115 15.60 22.57 -4.72
N ILE A 116 14.36 22.13 -5.01
CA ILE A 116 13.91 21.92 -6.40
C ILE A 116 12.54 22.55 -6.71
N ASP A 117 11.93 23.27 -5.76
CA ASP A 117 10.61 23.90 -5.91
C ASP A 117 9.51 22.90 -6.35
N ARG A 118 9.57 21.71 -5.74
CA ARG A 118 8.63 20.60 -5.96
C ARG A 118 8.30 19.87 -4.66
N LYS A 119 7.28 19.02 -4.74
CA LYS A 119 6.73 18.25 -3.62
C LYS A 119 6.12 16.95 -4.15
N VAL A 120 6.22 15.88 -3.37
CA VAL A 120 5.46 14.64 -3.58
C VAL A 120 4.18 14.60 -2.76
N PHE A 121 3.23 13.79 -3.21
CA PHE A 121 1.94 13.57 -2.57
C PHE A 121 1.77 12.09 -2.23
N ILE A 122 1.00 11.81 -1.20
CA ILE A 122 0.69 10.45 -0.74
C ILE A 122 -0.45 9.91 -1.59
N GLU A 123 -0.19 8.85 -2.36
CA GLU A 123 -1.23 8.06 -3.03
C GLU A 123 -1.74 6.94 -2.11
N SER A 124 -0.91 6.48 -1.18
CA SER A 124 -1.32 5.45 -0.23
C SER A 124 -0.41 5.41 0.98
N GLY A 125 -0.99 5.46 2.18
CA GLY A 125 -0.26 5.27 3.44
C GLY A 125 -0.57 3.91 4.08
N TYR A 126 -0.76 3.90 5.40
CA TYR A 126 -1.12 2.73 6.18
C TYR A 126 -2.34 1.99 5.62
N ARG A 127 -2.27 0.66 5.68
CA ARG A 127 -3.31 -0.30 5.32
C ARG A 127 -3.34 -1.39 6.38
N SER A 128 -4.50 -1.66 6.95
CA SER A 128 -4.64 -2.82 7.84
C SER A 128 -4.46 -4.13 7.07
N CYS A 129 -4.19 -5.22 7.78
CA CYS A 129 -4.12 -6.55 7.16
C CYS A 129 -5.43 -6.96 6.48
N ALA A 130 -6.57 -6.57 7.06
CA ALA A 130 -7.87 -6.81 6.46
C ALA A 130 -8.04 -6.04 5.13
N TYR A 131 -7.66 -4.76 5.08
CA TYR A 131 -7.69 -4.01 3.83
C TYR A 131 -6.71 -4.57 2.80
N GLN A 132 -5.52 -5.01 3.24
CA GLN A 132 -4.54 -5.66 2.37
C GLN A 132 -5.10 -6.94 1.74
N LEU A 133 -5.95 -7.69 2.44
CA LEU A 133 -6.62 -8.87 1.88
C LEU A 133 -7.57 -8.49 0.74
N ILE A 134 -8.35 -7.42 0.89
CA ILE A 134 -9.23 -6.91 -0.17
C ILE A 134 -8.39 -6.62 -1.43
N ILE A 135 -7.33 -5.83 -1.29
CA ILE A 135 -6.42 -5.48 -2.40
C ILE A 135 -5.78 -6.73 -3.00
N PHE A 136 -5.35 -7.68 -2.17
CA PHE A 136 -4.75 -8.92 -2.67
C PHE A 136 -5.72 -9.72 -3.54
N LEU A 137 -6.98 -9.87 -3.13
CA LEU A 137 -7.99 -10.61 -3.90
C LEU A 137 -8.32 -9.92 -5.24
N GLU A 138 -8.37 -8.60 -5.28
CA GLU A 138 -8.57 -7.84 -6.54
C GLU A 138 -7.42 -8.07 -7.53
N TYR A 139 -6.19 -8.05 -7.04
CA TYR A 139 -5.02 -8.37 -7.85
C TYR A 139 -4.95 -9.84 -8.22
N LEU A 140 -5.50 -10.74 -7.39
CA LEU A 140 -5.62 -12.15 -7.71
C LEU A 140 -6.59 -12.37 -8.88
N ILE A 141 -7.77 -11.76 -8.84
CA ILE A 141 -8.75 -11.81 -9.94
C ILE A 141 -8.13 -11.25 -11.23
N SER A 142 -7.56 -10.03 -11.18
CA SER A 142 -6.99 -9.39 -12.38
C SER A 142 -5.74 -10.09 -12.92
N SER A 143 -5.10 -10.96 -12.13
CA SER A 143 -4.00 -11.81 -12.58
C SER A 143 -4.46 -13.18 -13.09
N GLY A 144 -5.77 -13.41 -13.22
CA GLY A 144 -6.32 -14.71 -13.64
C GLY A 144 -6.17 -15.79 -12.58
N PHE A 145 -6.21 -15.42 -11.30
CA PHE A 145 -6.01 -16.30 -10.13
C PHE A 145 -4.63 -16.95 -10.03
N ASP A 146 -3.62 -16.39 -10.70
CA ASP A 146 -2.23 -16.86 -10.66
C ASP A 146 -1.46 -16.18 -9.53
N LEU A 147 -1.17 -16.94 -8.47
CA LEU A 147 -0.43 -16.46 -7.30
C LEU A 147 0.97 -15.92 -7.64
N ARG A 148 1.68 -16.48 -8.63
CA ARG A 148 3.01 -16.01 -9.01
C ARG A 148 2.94 -14.65 -9.69
N LYS A 149 1.91 -14.42 -10.52
CA LYS A 149 1.66 -13.11 -11.14
C LYS A 149 1.18 -12.07 -10.13
N THR A 150 0.28 -12.46 -9.24
CA THR A 150 -0.25 -11.60 -8.18
C THR A 150 0.84 -11.14 -7.22
N LEU A 151 1.64 -12.08 -6.69
CA LEU A 151 2.67 -11.79 -5.69
C LEU A 151 3.85 -10.96 -6.23
N LYS A 152 3.99 -10.84 -7.55
CA LYS A 152 4.93 -9.88 -8.17
C LYS A 152 4.45 -8.43 -8.07
N ARG A 153 3.18 -8.18 -7.75
CA ARG A 153 2.52 -6.86 -7.78
C ARG A 153 1.92 -6.44 -6.46
N VAL A 154 1.60 -7.40 -5.59
CA VAL A 154 0.98 -7.12 -4.30
C VAL A 154 1.38 -8.19 -3.29
N ALA A 155 1.71 -7.77 -2.08
CA ALA A 155 2.01 -8.68 -0.98
C ALA A 155 0.72 -9.28 -0.37
N LEU A 156 0.83 -10.50 0.14
CA LEU A 156 -0.20 -11.09 1.01
C LEU A 156 -0.36 -10.28 2.31
N PRO A 157 -1.52 -10.37 2.99
CA PRO A 157 -1.68 -9.82 4.33
C PRO A 157 -0.58 -10.30 5.29
N GLY A 158 -0.06 -9.38 6.09
CA GLY A 158 1.10 -9.60 6.96
C GLY A 158 2.46 -9.58 6.28
N TYR A 159 2.54 -9.52 4.95
CA TYR A 159 3.79 -9.32 4.18
C TYR A 159 3.88 -7.93 3.52
N SER A 160 2.85 -7.10 3.67
CA SER A 160 2.82 -5.74 3.11
C SER A 160 3.44 -4.75 4.08
N GLU A 161 4.44 -3.98 3.62
CA GLU A 161 5.02 -2.88 4.39
C GLU A 161 3.99 -1.78 4.73
N HIS A 162 2.87 -1.66 4.01
CA HIS A 162 1.81 -0.70 4.38
C HIS A 162 1.15 -1.02 5.71
N GLY A 163 1.18 -2.28 6.14
CA GLY A 163 0.71 -2.71 7.45
C GLY A 163 1.83 -2.87 8.49
N ALA A 164 3.09 -2.57 8.14
CA ALA A 164 4.23 -2.80 9.01
C ALA A 164 4.55 -1.56 9.85
N SER A 165 4.26 -1.62 11.16
CA SER A 165 4.46 -0.47 12.06
C SER A 165 5.92 0.00 12.20
N LYS A 166 6.89 -0.92 12.08
CA LYS A 166 8.32 -0.62 12.12
C LYS A 166 8.89 -0.11 10.80
N ARG A 167 8.24 -0.44 9.67
CA ARG A 167 8.68 -0.16 8.30
C ARG A 167 7.51 0.34 7.48
N GLN A 168 6.98 1.49 7.86
CA GLN A 168 5.70 1.96 7.33
C GLN A 168 5.84 2.39 5.87
N ALA A 169 5.22 1.65 4.94
CA ALA A 169 5.19 2.08 3.55
C ALA A 169 4.29 3.29 3.29
N VAL A 170 4.73 4.10 2.33
CA VAL A 170 4.05 5.25 1.74
C VAL A 170 4.30 5.24 0.24
N ASP A 171 3.22 5.25 -0.54
CA ASP A 171 3.28 5.40 -1.98
C ASP A 171 3.27 6.88 -2.33
N PHE A 172 4.32 7.36 -3.00
CA PHE A 172 4.45 8.73 -3.46
C PHE A 172 4.08 8.91 -4.93
N ILE A 173 3.42 10.01 -5.22
CA ILE A 173 3.11 10.46 -6.58
C ILE A 173 3.50 11.92 -6.78
N THR A 174 3.62 12.30 -8.04
CA THR A 174 3.67 13.71 -8.48
C THR A 174 2.39 14.07 -9.22
N ILE A 175 1.99 15.33 -9.14
CA ILE A 175 0.87 15.84 -9.93
C ILE A 175 1.45 16.61 -11.11
N LYS A 176 1.57 15.94 -12.25
CA LYS A 176 1.71 16.63 -13.53
C LYS A 176 0.32 16.74 -14.14
N GLU A 177 -0.25 17.94 -14.15
CA GLU A 177 -1.42 18.32 -14.97
C GLU A 177 -2.54 17.26 -15.04
N GLY A 178 -2.92 16.69 -13.89
CA GLY A 178 -4.04 15.74 -13.81
C GLY A 178 -3.78 14.31 -14.32
N LYS A 179 -2.52 13.92 -14.58
CA LYS A 179 -2.14 12.55 -15.01
C LYS A 179 -0.91 12.03 -14.26
N GLY A 180 -1.00 11.91 -12.95
CA GLY A 180 0.01 11.19 -12.16
C GLY A 180 -0.18 9.68 -12.36
N LYS A 181 0.53 9.07 -13.30
CA LYS A 181 0.61 7.61 -13.38
C LYS A 181 1.87 7.15 -12.62
N LEU A 182 1.69 6.26 -11.66
CA LEU A 182 2.76 5.62 -10.87
C LEU A 182 3.99 5.18 -11.71
N PRO A 183 3.85 4.61 -12.93
CA PRO A 183 4.99 4.19 -13.76
C PRO A 183 5.93 5.31 -14.22
N ASP A 184 5.46 6.56 -14.33
CA ASP A 184 6.31 7.68 -14.78
C ASP A 184 7.02 8.39 -13.62
N PHE A 185 6.75 7.99 -12.37
CA PHE A 185 7.36 8.61 -11.18
C PHE A 185 8.88 8.55 -11.22
N GLU A 186 9.47 7.44 -11.71
CA GLU A 186 10.94 7.29 -11.81
C GLU A 186 11.63 8.36 -12.68
N LYS A 187 10.88 9.02 -13.57
CA LYS A 187 11.42 10.05 -14.49
C LYS A 187 11.31 11.46 -13.93
N THR A 188 10.72 11.62 -12.74
CA THR A 188 10.44 12.93 -12.15
C THR A 188 11.65 13.48 -11.40
N LYS A 189 11.74 14.81 -11.27
CA LYS A 189 12.80 15.43 -10.45
C LYS A 189 12.65 15.03 -8.98
N GLU A 190 11.41 14.86 -8.54
CA GLU A 190 11.04 14.43 -7.20
C GLU A 190 11.57 13.03 -6.87
N TYR A 191 11.44 12.06 -7.78
CA TYR A 191 12.02 10.73 -7.59
C TYR A 191 13.55 10.77 -7.49
N HIS A 192 14.22 11.51 -8.38
CA HIS A 192 15.68 11.62 -8.35
C HIS A 192 16.16 12.28 -7.04
N TRP A 193 15.45 13.32 -6.57
CA TRP A 193 15.73 13.94 -5.28
C TRP A 193 15.49 12.96 -4.12
N LEU A 194 14.43 12.14 -4.15
CA LEU A 194 14.20 11.11 -3.12
C LEU A 194 15.30 10.05 -3.09
N ILE A 195 15.85 9.65 -4.24
CA ILE A 195 16.97 8.70 -4.31
C ILE A 195 18.22 9.26 -3.63
N GLU A 196 18.46 10.56 -3.76
CA GLU A 196 19.64 11.23 -3.21
C GLU A 196 19.47 11.59 -1.73
N TYR A 197 18.33 12.16 -1.34
CA TYR A 197 18.12 12.78 -0.02
C TYR A 197 17.06 12.08 0.84
N GLY A 198 16.24 11.18 0.29
CA GLY A 198 15.12 10.57 1.01
C GLY A 198 15.54 9.86 2.30
N ASN A 199 16.69 9.20 2.28
CA ASN A 199 17.26 8.50 3.43
C ASN A 199 17.55 9.42 4.62
N GLU A 200 17.87 10.70 4.39
CA GLU A 200 18.12 11.69 5.46
C GLU A 200 16.86 11.96 6.30
N PHE A 201 15.69 11.71 5.70
CA PHE A 201 14.39 11.83 6.35
C PHE A 201 13.82 10.46 6.77
N GLY A 202 14.61 9.39 6.68
CA GLY A 202 14.20 8.02 7.01
C GLY A 202 13.33 7.33 5.96
N PHE A 203 13.25 7.87 4.73
CA PHE A 203 12.52 7.24 3.63
C PHE A 203 13.46 6.47 2.71
N HIS A 204 13.15 5.21 2.47
CA HIS A 204 13.96 4.30 1.66
C HIS A 204 13.11 3.63 0.58
N LEU A 205 13.64 3.53 -0.64
CA LEU A 205 12.97 2.82 -1.74
C LEU A 205 12.97 1.31 -1.46
N SER A 206 11.79 0.71 -1.25
CA SER A 206 11.71 -0.71 -0.89
C SER A 206 11.99 -1.64 -2.07
N TYR A 207 11.52 -1.26 -3.26
CA TYR A 207 11.50 -2.14 -4.42
C TYR A 207 12.24 -1.53 -5.62
N PRO A 208 13.58 -1.36 -5.55
CA PRO A 208 14.38 -0.88 -6.67
C PRO A 208 14.40 -1.88 -7.84
N LYS A 209 14.88 -1.43 -9.00
CA LYS A 209 15.15 -2.32 -10.14
C LYS A 209 16.07 -3.46 -9.69
N LYS A 210 15.72 -4.70 -10.10
CA LYS A 210 16.47 -5.91 -9.76
C LYS A 210 16.55 -6.20 -8.25
N ASN A 211 15.59 -5.72 -7.45
CA ASN A 211 15.47 -6.15 -6.05
C ASN A 211 15.36 -7.69 -5.95
N LYS A 212 15.78 -8.25 -4.82
CA LYS A 212 15.78 -9.70 -4.57
C LYS A 212 14.50 -10.20 -3.89
N LEU A 213 13.51 -9.32 -3.69
CA LEU A 213 12.30 -9.57 -2.92
C LEU A 213 11.20 -10.25 -3.75
N GLY A 214 11.41 -10.44 -5.06
CA GLY A 214 10.44 -11.13 -5.92
C GLY A 214 9.19 -10.33 -6.24
N ILE A 215 9.21 -9.04 -5.95
CA ILE A 215 8.21 -8.04 -6.32
C ILE A 215 8.78 -7.15 -7.42
N MET A 216 7.90 -6.62 -8.26
CA MET A 216 8.31 -5.77 -9.37
C MET A 216 8.93 -4.45 -8.88
N PHE A 217 9.59 -3.75 -9.79
CA PHE A 217 10.09 -2.41 -9.51
C PHE A 217 8.91 -1.45 -9.28
N GLU A 218 8.93 -0.75 -8.15
CA GLU A 218 7.90 0.21 -7.75
C GLU A 218 8.57 1.51 -7.31
N PRO A 219 8.84 2.45 -8.23
CA PRO A 219 9.55 3.70 -7.91
C PRO A 219 8.80 4.58 -6.89
N TRP A 220 7.49 4.38 -6.78
CA TRP A 220 6.61 5.11 -5.88
C TRP A 220 6.60 4.55 -4.46
N HIS A 221 7.01 3.30 -4.22
CA HIS A 221 6.83 2.62 -2.93
C HIS A 221 8.07 2.81 -2.05
N TRP A 222 7.92 3.64 -1.02
CA TRP A 222 8.98 3.94 -0.05
C TRP A 222 8.52 3.51 1.34
N HIS A 223 9.43 3.02 2.18
CA HIS A 223 9.13 2.81 3.60
C HIS A 223 9.81 3.86 4.45
N TYR A 224 9.13 4.26 5.51
CA TYR A 224 9.67 5.07 6.59
C TYR A 224 10.18 4.19 7.71
N GLU A 225 11.43 4.42 8.09
CA GLU A 225 12.04 3.94 9.31
C GLU A 225 12.57 5.12 10.09
N ARG A 226 12.40 5.11 11.41
CA ARG A 226 13.00 6.15 12.25
C ARG A 226 14.52 6.06 12.10
N PRO A 227 15.21 7.17 11.74
CA PRO A 227 16.66 7.22 11.77
C PRO A 227 17.16 6.81 13.16
N LYS A 228 18.27 6.05 13.18
CA LYS A 228 18.93 5.64 14.42
C LYS A 228 19.56 6.82 15.15
#